data_AF-A0A3D1IQS0-F1
#
_entry.id   AF-A0A3D1IQS0-F1
#
_cell.length_a   1.000
_cell.length_b   1.000
_cell.length_c   1.000
_cell.angle_alpha   90.00
_cell.angle_beta   90.00
_cell.angle_gamma   90.00
#
_symmetry.space_group_name_H-M   'P 1'
#
loop_
_entity.id
_entity.type
_entity.pdbx_description
1 polymer ?
#
loop_
_entity_poly.entity_id
_entity_poly.type
_entity_poly.pdbx_seq_one_letter_code
_entity_poly.pdbx_strand_id
1 'polypeptide(L)'
;MDPLNEILTKQTRRTFLERGTLGLGAMALGSLLNARNVAAEHRNRIGGLQDLPHFDPKVKRVIYLFQSGGPAQMDLFDYKPHLAARYGEEVPESIYPAERKTTMTAGQKSFPCAPSTLNFAR
;
A
#
# COMPACT_ATOMS: atom_id res chain seq x y z
N MET A 1 46.72 3.08 -50.09
CA MET A 1 45.85 3.96 -49.28
C MET A 1 46.68 5.17 -48.90
N ASP A 2 46.13 6.38 -49.02
CA ASP A 2 46.86 7.61 -48.71
C ASP A 2 46.96 7.80 -47.17
N PRO A 3 48.16 7.84 -46.59
CA PRO A 3 48.36 7.95 -45.14
C PRO A 3 47.82 9.25 -44.55
N LEU A 4 47.74 10.34 -45.34
CA LEU A 4 47.18 11.60 -44.87
C LEU A 4 45.68 11.49 -44.60
N ASN A 5 44.95 10.81 -45.48
CA ASN A 5 43.52 10.58 -45.31
C ASN A 5 43.21 9.67 -44.11
N GLU A 6 44.10 8.72 -43.80
CA GLU A 6 43.97 7.87 -42.62
C GLU A 6 44.13 8.67 -41.31
N ILE A 7 45.12 9.58 -41.25
CA ILE A 7 45.34 10.45 -40.10
C ILE A 7 44.14 11.38 -39.89
N LEU A 8 43.64 12.00 -40.96
CA LEU A 8 42.47 12.88 -40.90
C LEU A 8 41.23 12.13 -40.40
N THR A 9 41.01 10.89 -40.86
CA THR A 9 39.88 10.06 -40.43
C THR A 9 39.97 9.67 -38.95
N LYS A 10 41.18 9.36 -38.46
CA LYS A 10 41.44 9.05 -37.04
C LYS A 10 41.26 10.25 -36.12
N GLN A 11 41.41 11.47 -36.63
CA GLN A 11 41.22 12.71 -35.87
C GLN A 11 39.78 13.25 -35.89
N THR A 12 38.85 12.58 -36.58
CA THR A 12 37.45 13.05 -36.59
C THR A 12 36.80 12.85 -35.22
N ARG A 13 35.91 13.79 -34.85
CA ARG A 13 35.09 13.71 -33.62
C ARG A 13 34.29 12.41 -33.54
N ARG A 14 33.82 11.89 -34.70
CA ARG A 14 33.08 10.63 -34.79
C ARG A 14 33.94 9.45 -34.32
N THR A 15 35.15 9.31 -34.86
CA THR A 15 36.09 8.23 -34.47
C THR A 15 36.49 8.34 -32.99
N PHE A 16 36.65 9.57 -32.47
CA PHE A 16 36.93 9.79 -31.06
C PHE A 16 35.78 9.34 -30.15
N LEU A 17 34.55 9.73 -30.46
CA LEU A 17 33.37 9.33 -29.68
C LEU A 17 33.08 7.83 -29.81
N GLU A 18 33.23 7.25 -31.00
CA GLU A 18 33.07 5.82 -31.24
C GLU A 18 34.04 4.98 -30.39
N ARG A 19 35.31 5.40 -30.31
CA ARG A 19 36.32 4.69 -29.51
C ARG A 19 36.25 4.99 -28.01
N GLY A 20 35.88 6.21 -27.62
CA GLY A 20 35.85 6.63 -26.22
C GLY A 20 34.62 6.16 -25.43
N THR A 21 33.47 6.01 -26.09
CA THR A 21 32.20 5.63 -25.42
C THR A 21 32.20 4.21 -24.87
N LEU A 22 32.95 3.29 -25.48
CA LEU A 22 33.10 1.91 -25.00
C LEU A 22 33.73 1.85 -23.59
N GLY A 23 34.72 2.69 -23.31
CA GLY A 23 35.36 2.76 -21.99
C GLY A 23 34.44 3.31 -20.91
N LEU A 24 33.70 4.39 -21.22
CA LEU A 24 32.70 4.97 -20.31
C LEU A 24 31.57 3.97 -20.02
N GLY A 25 31.09 3.26 -21.04
CA GLY A 25 30.06 2.22 -20.90
C GLY A 25 30.54 1.05 -20.04
N ALA A 26 31.77 0.59 -20.22
CA ALA A 26 32.35 -0.49 -19.41
C ALA A 26 32.49 -0.08 -17.93
N MET A 27 32.90 1.16 -17.63
CA MET A 27 32.95 1.67 -16.26
C MET A 27 31.55 1.78 -15.63
N ALA A 28 30.55 2.24 -16.38
CA ALA A 28 29.17 2.30 -15.91
C ALA A 28 28.61 0.90 -15.62
N LEU A 29 28.88 -0.07 -16.51
CA LEU A 29 28.47 -1.47 -16.32
C LEU A 29 29.18 -2.11 -15.13
N GLY A 30 30.48 -1.87 -14.96
CA GLY A 30 31.24 -2.33 -13.79
C GLY A 30 30.68 -1.76 -12.49
N SER A 31 30.28 -0.48 -12.48
CA SER A 31 29.61 0.15 -11.34
C SER A 31 28.26 -0.50 -11.02
N LEU A 32 27.42 -0.76 -12.03
CA LEU A 32 26.12 -1.43 -11.84
C LEU A 32 26.24 -2.88 -11.37
N LEU A 33 27.23 -3.62 -11.89
CA LEU A 33 27.51 -5.00 -11.45
C LEU A 33 28.07 -5.02 -10.03
N ASN A 34 28.94 -4.07 -9.67
CA ASN A 34 29.49 -3.98 -8.32
C ASN A 34 28.45 -3.49 -7.28
N ALA A 35 27.52 -2.61 -7.69
CA ALA A 35 26.41 -2.18 -6.83
C ALA A 35 25.55 -3.36 -6.35
N ARG A 36 25.39 -4.41 -7.17
CA ARG A 36 24.71 -5.65 -6.76
C ARG A 36 25.48 -6.46 -5.71
N ASN A 37 26.82 -6.46 -5.78
CA ASN A 37 27.66 -7.20 -4.84
C ASN A 37 27.81 -6.46 -3.50
N VAL A 38 27.92 -5.12 -3.52
CA VAL A 38 27.98 -4.29 -2.31
C VAL A 38 26.66 -4.33 -1.52
N ALA A 39 25.52 -4.44 -2.22
CA ALA A 39 24.21 -4.61 -1.58
C ALA A 39 24.08 -5.97 -0.84
N ALA A 40 24.86 -6.98 -1.21
CA ALA A 40 24.84 -8.29 -0.56
C ALA A 40 25.67 -8.34 0.73
N GLU A 41 26.75 -7.57 0.83
CA GLU A 41 27.66 -7.60 2.01
C GLU A 41 27.15 -6.82 3.23
N HIS A 42 26.24 -5.86 3.07
CA HIS A 42 25.74 -5.04 4.18
C HIS A 42 24.54 -5.62 4.95
N ARG A 43 24.30 -6.94 4.86
CA ARG A 43 23.18 -7.63 5.53
C ARG A 43 23.24 -7.66 7.07
N ASN A 44 24.27 -7.10 7.71
CA ASN A 44 24.47 -7.17 9.16
C ASN A 44 24.79 -5.81 9.82
N ARG A 45 23.86 -4.85 9.76
CA ARG A 45 23.83 -3.73 10.73
C ARG A 45 22.38 -3.43 11.14
N ILE A 46 21.99 -4.00 12.27
CA ILE A 46 20.98 -3.56 13.24
C ILE A 46 19.88 -2.62 12.66
N GLY A 47 18.69 -3.19 12.39
CA GLY A 47 17.41 -2.51 12.65
C GLY A 47 16.73 -1.75 11.50
N GLY A 48 16.37 -2.42 10.41
CA GLY A 48 15.41 -1.91 9.43
C GLY A 48 14.89 -3.03 8.53
N LEU A 49 13.60 -3.01 8.16
CA LEU A 49 13.04 -3.95 7.18
C LEU A 49 13.80 -3.77 5.85
N GLN A 50 14.22 -4.87 5.22
CA GLN A 50 15.09 -4.85 4.02
C GLN A 50 14.53 -4.03 2.84
N ASP A 51 13.21 -3.80 2.81
CA ASP A 51 12.51 -3.10 1.74
C ASP A 51 12.12 -1.65 2.08
N LEU A 52 12.57 -1.09 3.21
CA LEU A 52 12.31 0.31 3.51
C LEU A 52 13.31 1.24 2.80
N PRO A 53 12.84 2.31 2.16
CA PRO A 53 13.74 3.32 1.59
C PRO A 53 14.58 3.97 2.69
N HIS A 54 15.84 4.31 2.38
CA HIS A 54 16.75 5.05 3.29
C HIS A 54 16.34 6.52 3.53
N PHE A 55 15.21 6.95 2.99
CA PHE A 55 14.67 8.31 3.12
C PHE A 55 13.26 8.26 3.69
N ASP A 56 12.86 9.31 4.40
CA ASP A 56 11.52 9.40 4.96
C ASP A 56 10.46 9.26 3.86
N PRO A 57 9.52 8.32 3.98
CA PRO A 57 8.51 8.09 2.96
C PRO A 57 7.60 9.31 2.84
N LYS A 58 7.46 9.85 1.62
CA LYS A 58 6.53 10.94 1.32
C LYS A 58 5.14 10.38 1.02
N VAL A 59 4.17 10.59 1.92
CA VAL A 59 2.78 10.22 1.68
C VAL A 59 2.08 11.27 0.79
N LYS A 60 1.46 10.83 -0.31
CA LYS A 60 0.69 11.71 -1.21
C LYS A 60 -0.81 11.75 -0.87
N ARG A 61 -1.35 10.68 -0.29
CA ARG A 61 -2.78 10.52 0.02
C ARG A 61 -2.93 9.64 1.26
N VAL A 62 -3.83 10.03 2.15
CA VAL A 62 -4.22 9.27 3.34
C VAL A 62 -5.70 8.92 3.20
N ILE A 63 -6.04 7.64 3.24
CA ILE A 63 -7.43 7.18 3.31
C ILE A 63 -7.75 6.97 4.79
N TYR A 64 -8.58 7.84 5.36
CA TYR A 64 -9.07 7.70 6.73
C TYR A 64 -10.50 7.17 6.69
N LEU A 65 -10.69 5.92 7.15
CA LEU A 65 -12.00 5.31 7.25
C LEU A 65 -12.54 5.53 8.66
N PHE A 66 -13.45 6.49 8.82
CA PHE A 66 -14.15 6.71 10.08
C PHE A 66 -15.44 5.89 10.11
N GLN A 67 -15.39 4.72 10.75
CA GLN A 67 -16.57 3.89 11.00
C GLN A 67 -17.27 4.38 12.27
N SER A 68 -18.10 5.42 12.13
CA SER A 68 -18.92 5.93 13.23
C SER A 68 -19.86 4.82 13.73
N GLY A 69 -19.66 4.38 14.97
CA GLY A 69 -20.50 3.35 15.60
C GLY A 69 -20.01 1.90 15.43
N GLY A 70 -18.89 1.66 14.75
CA GLY A 70 -18.35 0.32 14.52
C GLY A 70 -19.14 -0.49 13.48
N PRO A 71 -18.75 -1.75 13.23
CA PRO A 71 -19.45 -2.61 12.27
C PRO A 71 -20.88 -2.90 12.75
N ALA A 72 -21.83 -2.96 11.82
CA ALA A 72 -23.18 -3.37 12.18
C ALA A 72 -23.15 -4.81 12.70
N GLN A 73 -24.03 -5.13 13.64
CA GLN A 73 -24.07 -6.47 14.24
C GLN A 73 -24.35 -7.57 13.19
N MET A 74 -25.05 -7.25 12.10
CA MET A 74 -25.28 -8.17 10.98
C MET A 74 -24.02 -8.45 10.14
N ASP A 75 -23.02 -7.57 10.19
CA ASP A 75 -21.75 -7.69 9.48
C ASP A 75 -20.69 -8.46 10.28
N LEU A 76 -20.98 -8.78 11.55
CA LEU A 76 -20.08 -9.51 12.44
C LEU A 76 -20.35 -11.02 12.38
N PHE A 77 -19.29 -11.82 12.52
CA PHE A 77 -19.38 -13.27 12.70
C PHE A 77 -19.72 -13.68 14.14
N ASP A 78 -20.63 -12.94 14.79
CA ASP A 78 -21.03 -13.17 16.19
C ASP A 78 -22.48 -13.65 16.25
N TYR A 79 -22.66 -14.96 16.45
CA TYR A 79 -23.96 -15.62 16.44
C TYR A 79 -24.79 -15.28 17.69
N LYS A 80 -25.93 -14.62 17.47
CA LYS A 80 -26.87 -14.20 18.53
C LYS A 80 -28.22 -14.90 18.36
N PRO A 81 -28.39 -16.14 18.88
CA PRO A 81 -29.59 -16.96 18.64
C PRO A 81 -30.88 -16.29 19.10
N HIS A 82 -30.83 -15.51 20.19
CA HIS A 82 -32.02 -14.87 20.75
C HIS A 82 -32.57 -13.72 19.90
N LEU A 83 -31.79 -13.15 18.97
CA LEU A 83 -32.29 -12.05 18.13
C LEU A 83 -33.32 -12.51 17.11
N ALA A 84 -33.27 -13.76 16.67
CA ALA A 84 -34.29 -14.32 15.79
C ALA A 84 -35.66 -14.36 16.50
N ALA A 85 -35.67 -14.70 17.79
CA ALA A 85 -36.90 -14.72 18.59
C ALA A 85 -37.48 -13.32 18.86
N ARG A 86 -36.63 -12.28 18.84
CA ARG A 86 -36.99 -10.89 19.14
C ARG A 86 -37.15 -10.04 17.88
N TYR A 87 -37.23 -10.66 16.71
CA TYR A 87 -37.28 -9.93 15.44
C TYR A 87 -38.50 -9.01 15.39
N GLY A 88 -38.26 -7.72 15.13
CA GLY A 88 -39.32 -6.70 15.08
C GLY A 88 -39.66 -6.06 16.43
N GLU A 89 -39.14 -6.56 17.55
CA GLU A 89 -39.29 -5.89 18.85
C GLU A 89 -38.46 -4.61 18.89
N GLU A 90 -39.01 -3.53 19.47
CA GLU A 90 -38.26 -2.30 19.69
C GLU A 90 -37.03 -2.53 20.58
N VAL A 91 -35.90 -1.98 20.17
CA VAL A 91 -34.67 -2.03 20.95
C VAL A 91 -34.86 -1.23 22.25
N PRO A 92 -34.58 -1.82 23.42
CA PRO A 92 -34.70 -1.11 24.70
C PRO A 92 -33.81 0.14 24.77
N GLU A 93 -34.30 1.20 25.43
CA GLU A 93 -33.53 2.43 25.63
C GLU A 93 -32.24 2.21 26.44
N SER A 94 -32.19 1.19 27.29
CA SER A 94 -30.96 0.79 27.98
C SER A 94 -29.83 0.37 27.04
N ILE A 95 -30.16 -0.07 25.83
CA ILE A 95 -29.20 -0.49 24.79
C ILE A 95 -29.01 0.62 23.75
N TYR A 96 -30.08 1.31 23.36
CA TYR A 96 -30.04 2.37 22.34
C TYR A 96 -30.71 3.68 22.81
N PRO A 97 -30.02 4.46 23.66
CA PRO A 97 -30.53 5.73 24.18
C PRO A 97 -30.72 6.78 23.07
N ALA A 98 -31.63 7.73 23.28
CA ALA A 98 -31.91 8.81 22.32
C ALA A 98 -30.66 9.64 21.95
N GLU A 99 -29.77 9.88 22.91
CA GLU A 99 -28.52 10.64 22.75
C GLU A 99 -27.51 9.99 21.81
N ARG A 100 -27.58 8.66 21.62
CA ARG A 100 -26.66 7.91 20.75
C ARG A 100 -27.17 7.74 19.32
N LYS A 101 -28.35 8.29 18.99
CA LYS A 101 -28.90 8.22 17.64
C LYS A 101 -28.14 9.15 16.72
N THR A 102 -27.57 8.59 15.66
CA THR A 102 -26.90 9.40 14.63
C THR A 102 -27.92 10.28 13.90
N THR A 103 -27.47 11.39 13.32
CA THR A 103 -28.32 12.29 12.52
C THR A 103 -29.05 11.56 11.39
N MET A 104 -28.45 10.51 10.83
CA MET A 104 -29.03 9.72 9.74
C MET A 104 -30.21 8.85 10.18
N THR A 105 -30.28 8.47 11.45
CA THR A 105 -31.30 7.57 11.99
C THR A 105 -32.26 8.26 12.96
N ALA A 106 -31.97 9.48 13.40
CA ALA A 106 -32.76 10.20 14.40
C ALA A 106 -34.23 10.41 14.02
N GLY A 107 -34.55 10.48 12.72
CA GLY A 107 -35.92 10.64 12.21
C GLY A 107 -36.70 9.33 12.03
N GLN A 108 -36.12 8.17 12.35
CA GLN A 108 -36.83 6.88 12.24
C GLN A 108 -37.90 6.77 13.33
N LYS A 109 -39.09 6.29 12.93
CA LYS A 109 -40.23 6.09 13.85
C LYS A 109 -40.03 4.92 14.81
N SER A 110 -39.18 3.97 14.45
CA SER A 110 -39.05 2.66 15.07
C SER A 110 -37.62 2.15 14.90
N PHE A 111 -37.10 1.44 15.90
CA PHE A 111 -35.78 0.82 15.92
C PHE A 111 -35.92 -0.67 16.26
N PRO A 112 -36.40 -1.50 15.31
CA PRO A 112 -36.64 -2.91 15.57
C PRO A 112 -35.34 -3.70 15.65
N CYS A 113 -35.32 -4.69 16.54
CA CYS A 113 -34.29 -5.72 16.58
C CYS A 113 -34.30 -6.52 15.27
N ALA A 114 -33.12 -6.70 14.66
CA ALA A 114 -32.94 -7.48 13.44
C ALA A 114 -31.89 -8.58 13.64
N PRO A 115 -32.20 -9.86 13.36
CA PRO A 115 -31.20 -10.91 13.36
C PRO A 115 -30.29 -10.80 12.13
N SER A 116 -29.16 -11.50 12.17
CA SER A 116 -28.37 -11.72 10.95
C SER A 116 -29.16 -12.58 9.97
N THR A 117 -29.02 -12.29 8.67
CA THR A 117 -29.57 -13.11 7.58
C THR A 117 -28.69 -14.31 7.25
N LEU A 118 -27.48 -14.38 7.83
CA LEU A 118 -26.53 -15.47 7.61
C LEU A 118 -26.87 -16.67 8.49
N ASN A 119 -26.79 -17.86 7.90
CA ASN A 119 -26.83 -19.11 8.65
C ASN A 119 -25.44 -19.43 9.18
N PHE A 120 -25.30 -19.47 10.50
CA PHE A 120 -24.05 -19.83 11.16
C PHE A 120 -23.93 -21.36 11.24
N ALA A 121 -22.82 -21.90 10.74
CA ALA A 121 -22.48 -23.30 10.98
C ALA A 121 -22.20 -23.50 12.49
N ARG A 122 -22.70 -24.61 13.05
CA ARG A 122 -22.38 -25.05 14.41
C ARG A 122 -21.07 -25.80 14.44
#